data_AF-A0A7X3RD23-F1
#
_entry.id   AF-A0A7X3RD23-F1
#
_cell.length_a   1.000
_cell.length_b   1.000
_cell.length_c   1.000
_cell.angle_alpha   90.00
_cell.angle_beta   90.00
_cell.angle_gamma   90.00
#
_symmetry.space_group_name_H-M   'P 1'
#
loop_
_entity.id
_entity.type
_entity.pdbx_description
1 polymer ?
#
loop_
_entity_poly.entity_id
_entity_poly.type
_entity_poly.pdbx_seq_one_letter_code
_entity_poly.pdbx_strand_id
1 'polypeptide(L)'
;MRLVKIPLVLEVRIPIPSVAVSILRDNTVLIAFSERVEGFTEQSIVIVGGSLENFSGNGQQFLVDVLRTDTETAATISVPAGVATHSGQLNTASNVLVV
;
A
#
# COMPACT_ATOMS: atom_id res chain seq x y z
N MET A 1 -4.09 -40.12 37.23
CA MET A 1 -4.47 -38.95 36.41
C MET A 1 -3.37 -38.71 35.39
N ARG A 2 -3.58 -39.03 34.12
CA ARG A 2 -2.57 -38.79 33.06
C ARG A 2 -2.78 -37.36 32.55
N LEU A 3 -1.81 -36.48 32.77
CA LEU A 3 -1.79 -35.17 32.12
C LEU A 3 -1.60 -35.39 30.62
N VAL A 4 -2.60 -35.06 29.81
CA VAL A 4 -2.42 -34.88 28.37
C VAL A 4 -1.76 -33.50 28.20
N LYS A 5 -0.45 -33.47 27.98
CA LYS A 5 0.23 -32.23 27.54
C LYS A 5 -0.19 -31.99 26.08
N ILE A 6 -1.20 -31.17 25.88
CA ILE A 6 -1.53 -30.65 24.55
C ILE A 6 -0.37 -29.73 24.14
N PRO A 7 0.35 -29.99 23.04
CA PRO A 7 1.38 -29.07 22.58
C PRO A 7 0.69 -27.79 22.10
N LEU A 8 1.04 -26.66 22.72
CA LEU A 8 0.66 -25.34 22.22
C LEU A 8 1.50 -25.08 20.97
N VAL A 9 0.94 -25.36 19.78
CA VAL A 9 1.55 -24.87 18.54
C VAL A 9 1.19 -23.39 18.44
N LEU A 10 2.16 -22.52 18.72
CA LEU A 10 2.02 -21.09 18.45
C LEU A 10 2.13 -20.91 16.93
N GLU A 11 1.00 -20.92 16.22
CA GLU A 11 1.03 -20.62 14.79
C GLU A 11 1.30 -19.13 14.61
N VAL A 12 2.54 -18.78 14.26
CA VAL A 12 2.87 -17.44 13.80
C VAL A 12 2.22 -17.26 12.43
N ARG A 13 1.05 -16.63 12.39
CA ARG A 13 0.42 -16.21 11.15
C ARG A 13 1.05 -14.90 10.70
N ILE A 14 1.71 -14.92 9.55
CA ILE A 14 2.23 -13.69 8.92
C ILE A 14 1.06 -13.06 8.17
N PRO A 15 0.63 -11.83 8.52
CA PRO A 15 -0.43 -11.14 7.81
C PRO A 15 -0.01 -10.81 6.37
N ILE A 16 -0.95 -10.92 5.44
CA ILE A 16 -0.78 -10.43 4.07
C ILE A 16 -0.97 -8.91 4.11
N PRO A 17 -0.01 -8.09 3.61
CA PRO A 17 -0.15 -6.66 3.65
C PRO A 17 -1.26 -6.20 2.69
N SER A 18 -2.31 -5.61 3.24
CA SER A 18 -3.30 -4.87 2.45
C SER A 18 -2.85 -3.43 2.26
N VAL A 19 -3.32 -2.76 1.20
CA VAL A 19 -3.02 -1.36 0.93
C VAL A 19 -4.28 -0.59 0.58
N ALA A 20 -4.39 0.62 1.09
CA ALA A 20 -5.43 1.58 0.76
C ALA A 20 -4.80 2.88 0.26
N VAL A 21 -5.47 3.51 -0.70
CA VAL A 21 -5.06 4.78 -1.30
C VAL A 21 -6.15 5.82 -1.06
N SER A 22 -5.81 6.95 -0.47
CA SER A 22 -6.75 8.01 -0.08
C SER A 22 -6.17 9.42 -0.30
N ILE A 23 -7.02 10.38 -0.67
CA ILE A 23 -6.63 11.79 -0.79
C ILE A 23 -6.51 12.42 0.61
N LEU A 24 -5.47 13.24 0.79
CA LEU A 24 -5.30 14.16 1.90
C LEU A 24 -5.74 15.58 1.45
N ARG A 25 -4.91 16.60 1.72
CA ARG A 25 -5.13 17.98 1.26
C ARG A 25 -4.23 18.26 0.07
N ASP A 26 -4.55 19.29 -0.71
CA ASP A 26 -3.69 19.81 -1.78
C ASP A 26 -3.21 18.75 -2.80
N ASN A 27 -4.08 17.78 -3.11
CA ASN A 27 -3.80 16.64 -4.01
C ASN A 27 -2.65 15.72 -3.56
N THR A 28 -2.20 15.82 -2.30
CA THR A 28 -1.35 14.79 -1.69
C THR A 28 -2.18 13.53 -1.47
N VAL A 29 -1.65 12.39 -1.91
CA VAL A 29 -2.24 11.07 -1.74
C VAL A 29 -1.47 10.30 -0.68
N LEU A 30 -2.21 9.72 0.27
CA LEU A 30 -1.71 8.76 1.24
C LEU A 30 -1.90 7.34 0.71
N ILE A 31 -0.81 6.59 0.68
CA ILE A 31 -0.79 5.14 0.45
C ILE A 31 -0.44 4.48 1.78
N ALA A 32 -1.38 3.73 2.35
CA ALA A 32 -1.25 3.12 3.66
C ALA A 32 -1.32 1.59 3.57
N PHE A 33 -0.25 0.92 3.98
CA PHE A 33 -0.21 -0.53 4.16
C PHE A 33 -0.66 -0.92 5.57
N SER A 34 -1.32 -2.08 5.71
CA SER A 34 -1.70 -2.61 7.02
C SER A 34 -0.50 -3.04 7.87
N GLU A 35 0.64 -3.32 7.22
CA GLU A 35 1.90 -3.72 7.83
C GLU A 35 3.05 -3.00 7.14
N ARG A 36 4.21 -2.92 7.80
CA ARG A 36 5.42 -2.37 7.18
C ARG A 36 5.88 -3.29 6.04
N VAL A 37 6.03 -2.73 4.85
CA VAL A 37 6.48 -3.43 3.64
C VAL A 37 7.88 -2.98 3.19
N GLU A 38 8.52 -3.85 2.43
CA GLU A 38 9.77 -3.63 1.71
C GLU A 38 9.52 -3.68 0.19
N GLY A 39 10.40 -3.05 -0.60
CA GLY A 39 10.34 -3.08 -2.06
C GLY A 39 9.35 -2.10 -2.71
N PHE A 40 8.50 -1.43 -1.93
CA PHE A 40 7.60 -0.40 -2.44
C PHE A 40 8.36 0.89 -2.79
N THR A 41 8.19 1.37 -4.01
CA THR A 41 8.81 2.60 -4.53
C THR A 41 7.78 3.40 -5.32
N GLU A 42 8.12 4.61 -5.76
CA GLU A 42 7.25 5.41 -6.64
C GLU A 42 6.84 4.65 -7.92
N GLN A 43 7.75 3.84 -8.49
CA GLN A 43 7.49 3.01 -9.68
C GLN A 43 6.45 1.90 -9.45
N SER A 44 6.15 1.59 -8.19
CA SER A 44 5.13 0.62 -7.81
C SER A 44 3.70 1.19 -7.93
N ILE A 45 3.55 2.47 -8.26
CA ILE A 45 2.27 3.18 -8.34
C ILE A 45 1.85 3.32 -9.79
N VAL A 46 0.57 3.05 -10.08
CA VAL A 46 -0.04 3.32 -11.38
C VAL A 46 -0.82 4.63 -11.29
N ILE A 47 -0.43 5.60 -12.11
CA ILE A 47 -1.12 6.88 -12.31
C ILE A 47 -1.57 6.99 -13.77
N VAL A 48 -2.80 7.46 -13.98
CA VAL A 48 -3.33 7.81 -15.31
C VAL A 48 -3.87 9.24 -15.24
N GLY A 49 -3.59 10.06 -16.26
CA GLY A 49 -4.04 11.46 -16.30
C GLY A 49 -3.20 12.44 -15.47
N GLY A 50 -2.00 12.02 -15.04
CA GLY A 50 -1.08 12.87 -14.27
C GLY A 50 0.29 12.25 -14.08
N SER A 51 1.14 12.95 -13.34
CA SER A 51 2.44 12.51 -12.85
C SER A 51 2.47 12.53 -11.32
N LEU A 52 3.47 11.85 -10.77
CA LEU A 52 3.75 11.78 -9.34
C LEU A 52 4.96 12.64 -9.00
N GLU A 53 4.92 13.33 -7.86
CA GLU A 53 6.04 14.09 -7.31
C GLU A 53 6.14 13.90 -5.79
N ASN A 54 7.26 14.32 -5.21
CA ASN A 54 7.50 14.35 -3.77
C ASN A 54 7.25 13.01 -3.05
N PHE A 55 7.49 11.89 -3.73
CA PHE A 55 7.35 10.56 -3.14
C PHE A 55 8.24 10.43 -1.90
N SER A 56 7.60 10.13 -0.77
CA SER A 56 8.25 9.92 0.50
C SER A 56 7.50 8.85 1.29
N GLY A 57 8.18 8.19 2.23
CA GLY A 57 7.50 7.23 3.07
C GLY A 57 8.42 6.51 4.04
N ASN A 58 7.77 5.73 4.90
CA ASN A 58 8.43 5.06 6.01
C ASN A 58 8.26 3.54 5.97
N GLY A 59 7.83 2.94 4.86
CA GLY A 59 7.58 1.49 4.76
C GLY A 59 6.16 1.08 5.13
N GLN A 60 5.39 1.87 5.86
CA GLN A 60 3.98 1.58 6.14
C GLN A 60 3.06 2.64 5.55
N GLN A 61 3.49 3.90 5.59
CA GLN A 61 2.80 5.04 5.00
C GLN A 61 3.72 5.71 3.99
N PHE A 62 3.15 6.03 2.83
CA PHE A 62 3.80 6.77 1.76
C PHE A 62 2.92 7.94 1.35
N LEU A 63 3.56 9.08 1.09
CA LEU A 63 2.94 10.28 0.58
C LEU A 63 3.49 10.54 -0.81
N VAL A 64 2.61 10.94 -1.70
CA VAL A 64 2.94 11.34 -3.07
C VAL A 64 2.00 12.45 -3.49
N ASP A 65 2.53 13.46 -4.17
CA ASP A 65 1.73 14.53 -4.73
C ASP A 65 1.33 14.16 -6.16
N VAL A 66 0.07 14.42 -6.50
CA VAL A 66 -0.45 14.18 -7.85
C VAL A 66 -0.51 15.48 -8.63
N LEU A 67 0.29 15.56 -9.69
CA LEU A 67 0.21 16.63 -10.67
C LEU A 67 -0.64 16.17 -11.85
N ARG A 68 -1.86 16.72 -11.95
CA ARG A 68 -2.77 16.40 -13.07
C ARG A 68 -2.27 17.02 -14.37
N THR A 69 -2.35 16.26 -15.45
CA THR A 69 -2.00 16.76 -16.80
C THR A 69 -3.06 17.74 -17.32
N ASP A 70 -4.32 17.54 -16.93
CA ASP A 70 -5.46 18.39 -17.28
C ASP A 70 -6.36 18.58 -16.04
N THR A 71 -6.76 19.83 -15.78
CA THR A 71 -7.65 20.20 -14.68
C THR A 71 -9.11 19.79 -14.93
N GLU A 72 -9.47 19.48 -16.18
CA GLU A 72 -10.83 19.09 -16.57
C GLU A 72 -11.04 17.57 -16.56
N THR A 73 -9.97 16.76 -16.70
CA THR A 73 -10.07 15.30 -16.67
C THR A 73 -9.48 14.69 -15.41
N ALA A 74 -10.28 13.93 -14.66
CA ALA A 74 -9.84 13.25 -13.45
C ALA A 74 -8.59 12.38 -13.67
N ALA A 75 -7.67 12.41 -12.71
CA ALA A 75 -6.57 11.45 -12.65
C ALA A 75 -6.98 10.24 -11.79
N THR A 76 -6.38 9.07 -12.04
CA THR A 76 -6.60 7.89 -11.21
C THR A 76 -5.31 7.32 -10.71
N ILE A 77 -5.27 6.95 -9.43
CA ILE A 77 -4.11 6.35 -8.78
C ILE A 77 -4.48 5.01 -8.15
N SER A 78 -3.59 4.02 -8.27
CA SER A 78 -3.74 2.70 -7.65
C SER A 78 -2.39 2.03 -7.40
N VAL A 79 -2.39 1.05 -6.50
CA VAL A 79 -1.25 0.19 -6.20
C VAL A 79 -1.60 -1.25 -6.61
N PRO A 80 -0.89 -1.87 -7.57
CA PRO A 80 -1.11 -3.25 -7.96
C PRO A 80 -0.78 -4.25 -6.84
N ALA A 81 -1.26 -5.48 -6.96
CA ALA A 81 -0.83 -6.57 -6.09
C ALA A 81 0.62 -6.98 -6.39
N GLY A 82 1.35 -7.44 -5.38
CA GLY A 82 2.69 -8.03 -5.55
C GLY A 82 3.84 -7.08 -5.81
N VAL A 83 3.65 -5.77 -5.58
CA VAL A 83 4.69 -4.75 -5.75
C VAL A 83 5.46 -4.44 -4.47
N ALA A 84 5.01 -4.96 -3.33
CA ALA A 84 5.63 -4.80 -2.02
C ALA A 84 5.48 -6.09 -1.20
N THR A 85 6.39 -6.31 -0.24
CA THR A 85 6.41 -7.53 0.58
C THR A 85 6.51 -7.23 2.08
N HIS A 86 5.82 -8.03 2.89
CA HIS A 86 5.97 -8.07 4.35
C HIS A 86 6.35 -9.48 4.76
N SER A 87 7.60 -9.68 5.21
CA SER A 87 8.11 -11.00 5.64
C SER A 87 7.87 -12.10 4.59
N GLY A 88 8.03 -11.77 3.31
CA GLY A 88 7.83 -12.68 2.18
C GLY A 88 6.39 -12.78 1.67
N GLN A 89 5.41 -12.15 2.32
CA GLN A 89 4.03 -12.07 1.83
C GLN A 89 3.84 -10.84 0.95
N LEU A 90 3.35 -11.06 -0.27
CA LEU A 90 3.08 -10.00 -1.23
C LEU A 90 1.80 -9.21 -0.90
N ASN A 91 1.79 -7.93 -1.23
CA ASN A 91 0.61 -7.09 -0.98
C ASN A 91 -0.58 -7.43 -1.87
N THR A 92 -1.79 -7.22 -1.36
CA THR A 92 -3.01 -7.19 -2.18
C THR A 92 -3.08 -5.89 -2.98
N ALA A 93 -3.87 -5.85 -4.06
CA ALA A 93 -4.11 -4.60 -4.78
C ALA A 93 -4.90 -3.61 -3.91
N SER A 94 -4.73 -2.30 -4.17
CA SER A 94 -5.51 -1.25 -3.52
C SER A 94 -6.88 -1.03 -4.17
N ASN A 95 -7.65 -0.12 -3.61
CA ASN A 95 -8.69 0.59 -4.34
C ASN A 95 -8.09 1.45 -5.47
N VAL A 96 -8.93 1.80 -6.45
CA VAL A 96 -8.63 2.88 -7.40
C VAL A 96 -9.17 4.18 -6.81
N LEU A 97 -8.30 5.17 -6.67
CA LEU A 97 -8.67 6.50 -6.21
C LEU A 97 -8.73 7.45 -7.39
N VAL A 98 -9.80 8.25 -7.45
CA VAL A 98 -9.98 9.32 -8.43
C VAL A 98 -9.57 10.63 -7.77
N VAL A 99 -8.71 11.41 -8.45
CA VAL A 99 -8.11 12.68 -8.01
C VAL A 99 -8.55 13.82 -8.92
#